data_AF-A0A2N0PCS0-F1
#
_entry.id   AF-A0A2N0PCS0-F1
#
_cell.length_a   1.000
_cell.length_b   1.000
_cell.length_c   1.000
_cell.angle_alpha   90.00
_cell.angle_beta   90.00
_cell.angle_gamma   90.00
#
_symmetry.space_group_name_H-M   'P 1'
#
loop_
_entity.id
_entity.type
_entity.pdbx_description
1 polymer ?
#
loop_
_entity_poly.entity_id
_entity_poly.type
_entity_poly.pdbx_seq_one_letter_code
_entity_poly.pdbx_strand_id
1 'polypeptide(L)'
;MINETKLEVIGDVDKDRLEKHFADRSRDIMFYDIPAYWSDTEIFELLNTNVGFVEYMRTKRCYKYKTVRVTLRFSNAYEKIYKEGGVNVSLTRKNRTSFLRMFDSRLSYGQIKDKFRWQATKRLESDAQQDDILVIKDFVKTYYGFFGKIIRVKGIRYIILYFNKELDLMNAINESVKLNDIRHGLWIKKQSDFIDDKGELQEFIGGPNYQNKASRSNDVQMEWEQQSGTSTHFASSRIHKQWK
;
A
#
# COMPACT_ATOMS: atom_id res chain seq x y z
N MET A 1 -7.74 7.93 -15.93
CA MET A 1 -6.58 7.83 -16.82
C MET A 1 -5.72 6.68 -16.34
N ILE A 2 -5.53 5.69 -17.20
CA ILE A 2 -4.72 4.49 -16.96
C ILE A 2 -3.52 4.63 -17.89
N ASN A 3 -2.31 4.52 -17.34
CA ASN A 3 -1.08 4.48 -18.13
C ASN A 3 -0.46 3.09 -17.98
N GLU A 4 0.09 2.58 -19.08
CA GLU A 4 0.71 1.26 -19.15
C GLU A 4 2.13 1.41 -19.73
N THR A 5 3.11 0.81 -19.06
CA THR A 5 4.51 0.77 -19.51
C THR A 5 4.95 -0.69 -19.60
N LYS A 6 5.39 -1.13 -20.78
CA LYS A 6 5.88 -2.49 -21.06
C LYS A 6 7.30 -2.40 -21.63
N LEU A 7 8.20 -3.27 -21.18
CA LEU A 7 9.60 -3.30 -21.64
C LEU A 7 9.86 -4.32 -22.76
N GLU A 8 10.89 -4.03 -23.55
CA GLU A 8 11.41 -4.79 -24.69
C GLU A 8 12.28 -6.01 -24.26
N VAL A 9 12.64 -6.84 -25.24
CA VAL A 9 13.25 -8.17 -25.13
C VAL A 9 14.58 -8.17 -24.35
N ILE A 10 14.70 -9.06 -23.36
CA ILE A 10 15.84 -9.24 -22.46
C ILE A 10 16.97 -10.04 -23.17
N GLY A 11 18.21 -9.54 -23.15
CA GLY A 11 19.40 -10.25 -23.69
C GLY A 11 20.07 -11.20 -22.70
N ASP A 12 21.00 -12.05 -23.16
CA ASP A 12 21.63 -13.12 -22.34
C ASP A 12 22.39 -12.59 -21.10
N VAL A 13 23.04 -11.43 -21.20
CA VAL A 13 23.77 -10.81 -20.06
C VAL A 13 22.80 -10.34 -18.95
N ASP A 14 21.59 -9.92 -19.32
CA ASP A 14 20.56 -9.55 -18.35
C ASP A 14 20.00 -10.79 -17.65
N LYS A 15 20.06 -11.95 -18.28
CA LYS A 15 19.56 -13.22 -17.73
C LYS A 15 20.40 -13.70 -16.54
N ASP A 16 21.73 -13.71 -16.67
CA ASP A 16 22.66 -14.06 -15.58
C ASP A 16 22.53 -13.09 -14.39
N ARG A 17 22.34 -11.79 -14.67
CA ARG A 17 22.14 -10.78 -13.62
C ARG A 17 20.80 -10.99 -12.89
N LEU A 18 19.76 -11.36 -13.61
CA LEU A 18 18.43 -11.65 -13.05
C LEU A 18 18.48 -12.86 -12.11
N GLU A 19 19.10 -13.96 -12.54
CA GLU A 19 19.18 -15.22 -11.77
C GLU A 19 19.97 -15.07 -10.47
N LYS A 20 21.00 -14.20 -10.44
CA LYS A 20 21.84 -14.04 -9.25
C LYS A 20 21.24 -13.16 -8.16
N HIS A 21 20.48 -12.13 -8.54
CA HIS A 21 20.07 -11.04 -7.63
C HIS A 21 18.57 -10.95 -7.37
N PHE A 22 17.76 -11.61 -8.20
CA PHE A 22 16.30 -11.54 -8.14
C PHE A 22 15.70 -12.94 -8.04
N ALA A 23 14.45 -12.99 -7.60
CA ALA A 23 13.69 -14.22 -7.54
C ALA A 23 13.40 -14.77 -8.93
N ASP A 24 13.40 -16.10 -9.05
CA ASP A 24 13.14 -16.80 -10.31
C ASP A 24 11.77 -16.50 -10.91
N ARG A 25 10.78 -16.26 -10.04
CA ARG A 25 9.39 -16.02 -10.43
C ARG A 25 8.98 -14.56 -10.25
N SER A 26 8.26 -14.05 -11.24
CA SER A 26 7.58 -12.77 -11.16
C SER A 26 6.37 -12.84 -10.24
N ARG A 27 6.04 -11.71 -9.63
CA ARG A 27 4.91 -11.52 -8.73
C ARG A 27 4.05 -10.36 -9.20
N ASP A 28 2.74 -10.55 -9.13
CA ASP A 28 1.79 -9.47 -9.35
C ASP A 28 1.46 -8.78 -8.02
N ILE A 29 1.97 -7.58 -7.84
CA ILE A 29 1.93 -6.82 -6.60
C ILE A 29 1.15 -5.53 -6.79
N MET A 30 0.41 -5.13 -5.77
CA MET A 30 -0.31 -3.87 -5.71
C MET A 30 0.28 -2.99 -4.61
N PHE A 31 0.71 -1.79 -4.98
CA PHE A 31 1.24 -0.77 -4.08
C PHE A 31 0.18 0.31 -3.82
N TYR A 32 0.00 0.65 -2.55
CA TYR A 32 -0.90 1.70 -2.08
C TYR A 32 -0.13 2.85 -1.41
N ASP A 33 -0.85 3.96 -1.20
CA ASP A 33 -0.37 5.19 -0.55
C ASP A 33 0.71 5.94 -1.34
N ILE A 34 0.85 5.66 -2.64
CA ILE A 34 1.75 6.41 -3.53
C ILE A 34 1.13 7.79 -3.78
N PRO A 35 1.85 8.92 -3.55
CA PRO A 35 1.29 10.24 -3.76
C PRO A 35 0.95 10.51 -5.24
N ALA A 36 -0.20 11.15 -5.51
CA ALA A 36 -0.66 11.37 -6.88
C ALA A 36 0.24 12.28 -7.72
N TYR A 37 1.08 13.10 -7.07
CA TYR A 37 2.02 14.00 -7.72
C TYR A 37 3.33 13.32 -8.15
N TRP A 38 3.54 12.04 -7.82
CA TRP A 38 4.68 11.27 -8.35
C TRP A 38 4.38 10.90 -9.80
N SER A 39 5.33 11.11 -10.71
CA SER A 39 5.20 10.66 -12.09
C SER A 39 5.31 9.14 -12.19
N ASP A 40 4.75 8.55 -13.24
CA ASP A 40 4.79 7.10 -13.42
C ASP A 40 6.22 6.62 -13.67
N THR A 41 7.03 7.38 -14.42
CA THR A 41 8.47 7.11 -14.61
C THR A 41 9.23 7.10 -13.29
N GLU A 42 9.02 8.10 -12.42
CA GLU A 42 9.66 8.13 -11.10
C GLU A 42 9.26 6.91 -10.25
N ILE A 43 7.99 6.50 -10.29
CA ILE A 43 7.52 5.31 -9.55
C ILE A 43 8.23 4.05 -10.08
N PHE A 44 8.30 3.90 -11.40
CA PHE A 44 8.95 2.77 -12.05
C PHE A 44 10.43 2.65 -11.65
N GLU A 45 11.19 3.75 -11.72
CA GLU A 45 12.61 3.78 -11.35
C GLU A 45 12.82 3.46 -9.87
N LEU A 46 11.99 4.02 -8.99
CA LEU A 46 12.08 3.76 -7.55
C LEU A 46 11.77 2.31 -7.20
N LEU A 47 10.77 1.69 -7.83
CA LEU A 47 10.45 0.28 -7.62
C LEU A 47 11.56 -0.63 -8.16
N ASN A 48 12.08 -0.32 -9.35
CA ASN A 48 13.21 -1.06 -9.93
C ASN A 48 14.46 -1.04 -9.03
N THR A 49 14.77 0.13 -8.48
CA THR A 49 15.98 0.33 -7.67
C THR A 49 15.84 -0.28 -6.27
N ASN A 50 14.66 -0.15 -5.64
CA ASN A 50 14.50 -0.48 -4.23
C ASN A 50 13.87 -1.85 -3.99
N VAL A 51 13.02 -2.35 -4.90
CA VAL A 51 12.15 -3.51 -4.62
C VAL A 51 12.55 -4.72 -5.45
N GLY A 52 12.66 -4.54 -6.77
CA GLY A 52 12.92 -5.63 -7.70
C GLY A 52 12.76 -5.20 -9.14
N PHE A 53 13.14 -6.08 -10.07
CA PHE A 53 13.06 -5.83 -11.50
C PHE A 53 11.60 -5.80 -11.98
N VAL A 54 11.13 -4.64 -12.44
CA VAL A 54 9.77 -4.40 -12.90
C VAL A 54 9.63 -4.77 -14.37
N GLU A 55 8.79 -5.76 -14.65
CA GLU A 55 8.48 -6.24 -16.01
C GLU A 55 7.31 -5.47 -16.62
N TYR A 56 6.31 -5.14 -15.79
CA TYR A 56 5.11 -4.42 -16.21
C TYR A 56 4.59 -3.55 -15.07
N MET A 57 4.08 -2.36 -15.40
CA MET A 57 3.48 -1.45 -14.43
C MET A 57 2.23 -0.77 -15.01
N ARG A 58 1.18 -0.71 -14.18
CA ARG A 58 -0.06 0.02 -14.45
C ARG A 58 -0.40 0.92 -13.26
N THR A 59 -0.77 2.17 -13.55
CA THR A 59 -1.12 3.15 -12.53
C THR A 59 -2.60 3.56 -12.63
N LYS A 60 -3.25 3.78 -11.47
CA LYS A 60 -4.60 4.34 -11.35
C LYS A 60 -4.58 5.45 -10.31
N ARG A 61 -4.96 6.67 -10.70
CA ARG A 61 -5.10 7.79 -9.77
C ARG A 61 -6.38 7.68 -8.96
N CYS A 62 -6.26 7.87 -7.64
CA CYS A 62 -7.33 7.81 -6.66
C CYS A 62 -7.23 9.06 -5.74
N TYR A 63 -7.89 10.15 -6.14
CA TYR A 63 -7.82 11.44 -5.44
C TYR A 63 -6.37 11.95 -5.26
N LYS A 64 -5.91 12.05 -4.00
CA LYS A 64 -4.55 12.50 -3.63
C LYS A 64 -3.48 11.41 -3.71
N TYR A 65 -3.87 10.16 -4.02
CA TYR A 65 -2.98 9.01 -4.13
C TYR A 65 -3.09 8.33 -5.50
N LYS A 66 -2.20 7.37 -5.75
CA LYS A 66 -2.21 6.40 -6.84
C LYS A 66 -2.18 4.99 -6.25
N THR A 67 -2.90 4.09 -6.90
CA THR A 67 -2.69 2.65 -6.77
C THR A 67 -1.87 2.19 -7.95
N VAL A 68 -0.82 1.41 -7.70
CA VAL A 68 0.11 0.95 -8.73
C VAL A 68 0.15 -0.57 -8.70
N ARG A 69 -0.23 -1.21 -9.81
CA ARG A 69 -0.15 -2.65 -10.00
C ARG A 69 1.08 -2.96 -10.84
N VAL A 70 1.86 -3.93 -10.41
CA VAL A 70 3.18 -4.21 -10.97
C VAL A 70 3.37 -5.71 -11.07
N THR A 71 3.90 -6.17 -12.20
CA THR A 71 4.48 -7.50 -12.33
C THR A 71 5.98 -7.32 -12.23
N LEU A 72 6.61 -7.89 -11.21
CA LEU A 72 8.04 -7.71 -10.96
C LEU A 72 8.68 -8.97 -10.37
N ARG A 73 9.97 -9.15 -10.61
CA ARG A 73 10.81 -10.12 -9.90
C ARG A 73 11.43 -9.41 -8.71
N PHE A 74 11.04 -9.80 -7.51
CA PHE A 74 11.59 -9.22 -6.30
C PHE A 74 13.11 -9.44 -6.26
N SER A 75 13.85 -8.50 -5.69
CA SER A 75 15.21 -8.80 -5.22
C SER A 75 15.15 -9.93 -4.19
N ASN A 76 16.23 -10.70 -4.04
CA ASN A 76 16.27 -11.81 -3.08
C ASN A 76 15.92 -11.38 -1.64
N ALA A 77 16.31 -10.16 -1.25
CA ALA A 77 15.95 -9.58 0.03
C ALA A 77 14.44 -9.32 0.17
N TYR A 78 13.82 -8.72 -0.85
CA TYR A 78 12.38 -8.44 -0.82
C TYR A 78 11.52 -9.69 -0.98
N GLU A 79 11.96 -10.70 -1.73
CA GLU A 79 11.25 -11.98 -1.85
C GLU A 79 11.16 -12.66 -0.47
N LYS A 80 12.20 -12.55 0.37
CA LYS A 80 12.17 -13.04 1.76
C LYS A 80 11.14 -12.27 2.59
N ILE A 81 11.19 -10.94 2.57
CA ILE A 81 10.22 -10.08 3.28
C ILE A 81 8.78 -10.40 2.86
N TYR A 82 8.56 -10.57 1.56
CA TYR A 82 7.26 -10.90 0.99
C TYR A 82 6.75 -12.27 1.49
N LYS A 83 7.61 -13.31 1.46
CA LYS A 83 7.26 -14.66 1.94
C LYS A 83 6.96 -14.69 3.43
N GLU A 84 7.63 -13.87 4.24
CA GLU A 84 7.35 -13.70 5.67
C GLU A 84 6.06 -12.91 5.93
N GLY A 85 5.36 -12.45 4.89
CA GLY A 85 4.09 -11.74 4.99
C GLY A 85 4.24 -10.23 5.18
N GLY A 86 5.46 -9.71 5.02
CA GLY A 86 5.77 -8.29 5.10
C GLY A 86 4.99 -7.48 4.06
N VAL A 87 4.47 -6.32 4.48
CA VAL A 87 3.66 -5.44 3.64
C VAL A 87 4.27 -4.05 3.49
N ASN A 88 5.44 -3.82 4.08
CA ASN A 88 6.05 -2.50 4.21
C ASN A 88 7.11 -2.32 3.15
N VAL A 89 7.01 -1.22 2.41
CA VAL A 89 7.97 -0.86 1.37
C VAL A 89 8.43 0.56 1.60
N SER A 90 9.74 0.76 1.72
CA SER A 90 10.34 2.08 1.85
C SER A 90 10.87 2.53 0.50
N LEU A 91 10.38 3.66 -0.02
CA LEU A 91 10.94 4.29 -1.21
C LEU A 91 11.57 5.63 -0.85
N THR A 92 12.86 5.78 -1.13
CA THR A 92 13.62 7.02 -0.86
C THR A 92 13.62 7.92 -2.10
N ARG A 93 13.04 9.11 -1.97
CA ARG A 93 13.00 10.15 -3.02
C ARG A 93 13.52 11.47 -2.47
N LYS A 94 14.54 12.06 -3.11
CA LYS A 94 15.10 13.39 -2.75
C LYS A 94 15.36 13.51 -1.23
N ASN A 95 16.04 12.52 -0.65
CA ASN A 95 16.36 12.40 0.78
C ASN A 95 15.13 12.29 1.72
N ARG A 96 13.96 11.94 1.18
CA ARG A 96 12.76 11.63 1.98
C ARG A 96 12.30 10.22 1.68
N THR A 97 12.16 9.41 2.72
CA THR A 97 11.66 8.04 2.57
C THR A 97 10.18 8.01 2.85
N SER A 98 9.42 7.42 1.92
CA SER A 98 7.99 7.18 2.05
C SER A 98 7.75 5.71 2.37
N PHE A 99 6.86 5.42 3.32
CA PHE A 99 6.38 4.06 3.57
C PHE A 99 5.11 3.80 2.78
N LEU A 100 5.17 2.78 1.93
CA LEU A 100 4.07 2.30 1.13
C LEU A 100 3.64 0.93 1.65
N ARG A 101 2.41 0.57 1.31
CA ARG A 101 1.87 -0.77 1.53
C ARG A 101 1.94 -1.57 0.24
N MET A 102 2.41 -2.80 0.32
CA MET A 102 2.39 -3.77 -0.78
C MET A 102 1.51 -4.98 -0.47
N PHE A 103 0.79 -5.46 -1.47
CA PHE A 103 -0.09 -6.62 -1.39
C PHE A 103 0.03 -7.50 -2.63
N ASP A 104 -0.23 -8.79 -2.47
CA ASP A 104 -0.52 -9.64 -3.62
C ASP A 104 -1.74 -9.08 -4.35
N SER A 105 -1.63 -8.88 -5.67
CA SER A 105 -2.71 -8.28 -6.46
C SER A 105 -3.97 -9.16 -6.55
N ARG A 106 -3.88 -10.43 -6.16
CA ARG A 106 -5.01 -11.36 -6.07
C ARG A 106 -5.84 -11.15 -4.80
N LEU A 107 -5.36 -10.39 -3.82
CA LEU A 107 -6.13 -10.08 -2.62
C LEU A 107 -7.26 -9.12 -2.97
N SER A 108 -8.48 -9.50 -2.57
CA SER A 108 -9.63 -8.62 -2.71
C SER A 108 -9.51 -7.41 -1.80
N TYR A 109 -10.23 -6.34 -2.15
CA TYR A 109 -10.29 -5.15 -1.32
C TYR A 109 -10.79 -5.44 0.12
N GLY A 110 -11.74 -6.37 0.26
CA GLY A 110 -12.22 -6.84 1.57
C GLY A 110 -11.11 -7.52 2.39
N GLN A 111 -10.33 -8.41 1.77
CA GLN A 111 -9.21 -9.07 2.44
C GLN A 111 -8.13 -8.07 2.88
N ILE A 112 -7.83 -7.07 2.04
CA ILE A 112 -6.90 -5.99 2.40
C ILE A 112 -7.47 -5.18 3.56
N LYS A 113 -8.76 -4.84 3.54
CA LYS A 113 -9.43 -4.11 4.64
C LYS A 113 -9.34 -4.87 5.96
N ASP A 114 -9.60 -6.17 5.93
CA ASP A 114 -9.57 -7.02 7.13
C ASP A 114 -8.16 -7.12 7.73
N LYS A 115 -7.12 -7.21 6.88
CA LYS A 115 -5.72 -7.24 7.34
C LYS A 115 -5.30 -5.96 8.09
N PHE A 116 -5.94 -4.83 7.83
CA PHE A 116 -5.67 -3.54 8.47
C PHE A 116 -6.82 -3.10 9.38
N ARG A 117 -7.63 -4.05 9.86
CA ARG A 117 -8.80 -3.76 10.70
C ARG A 117 -8.42 -3.16 12.05
N TRP A 118 -7.38 -3.70 12.70
CA TRP A 118 -6.96 -3.29 14.03
C TRP A 118 -5.98 -2.13 13.94
N GLN A 119 -6.45 -0.93 14.29
CA GLN A 119 -5.66 0.30 14.15
C GLN A 119 -5.70 1.11 15.45
N ALA A 120 -4.58 1.74 15.76
CA ALA A 120 -4.50 2.77 16.78
C ALA A 120 -3.93 4.06 16.18
N THR A 121 -4.31 5.21 16.73
CA THR A 121 -3.80 6.51 16.35
C THR A 121 -3.27 7.27 17.56
N LYS A 122 -2.25 8.10 17.35
CA LYS A 122 -1.75 9.05 18.36
C LYS A 122 -1.29 10.33 17.68
N ARG A 123 -1.64 11.46 18.29
CA ARG A 123 -1.12 12.78 17.91
C ARG A 123 0.34 12.88 18.33
N LEU A 124 1.18 13.44 17.46
CA LEU A 124 2.60 13.69 17.76
C LEU A 124 2.76 15.16 18.16
N GLU A 125 3.24 15.39 19.38
CA GLU A 125 3.37 16.72 20.02
C GLU A 125 4.51 17.57 19.45
N SER A 126 5.55 16.94 18.88
CA SER A 126 6.75 17.64 18.45
C SER A 126 6.74 17.93 16.96
N ASP A 127 7.02 19.17 16.57
CA ASP A 127 7.38 19.59 15.21
C ASP A 127 8.88 19.46 14.94
N ALA A 128 9.67 18.99 15.92
CA ALA A 128 11.09 18.73 15.71
C ALA A 128 11.23 17.78 14.52
N GLN A 129 12.18 18.11 13.64
CA GLN A 129 12.52 17.42 12.38
C GLN A 129 13.05 15.99 12.60
N GLN A 130 12.54 15.27 13.59
CA GLN A 130 12.78 13.85 13.73
C GLN A 130 12.17 13.17 12.51
N ASP A 131 13.04 12.45 11.80
CA ASP A 131 12.70 11.74 10.58
C ASP A 131 11.49 10.84 10.86
N ASP A 132 10.42 11.02 10.06
CA ASP A 132 9.18 10.25 10.16
C ASP A 132 9.48 8.74 10.16
N ILE A 133 10.55 8.29 9.50
CA ILE A 133 11.01 6.90 9.50
C ILE A 133 11.41 6.44 10.90
N LEU A 134 12.22 7.22 11.61
CA LEU A 134 12.71 6.84 12.93
C LEU A 134 11.54 6.79 13.91
N VAL A 135 10.63 7.75 13.82
CA VAL A 135 9.40 7.76 14.64
C VAL A 135 8.54 6.53 14.34
N ILE A 136 8.28 6.21 13.07
CA ILE A 136 7.49 5.03 12.70
C ILE A 136 8.16 3.75 13.23
N LYS A 137 9.47 3.59 13.02
CA LYS A 137 10.21 2.40 13.48
C LYS A 137 10.17 2.25 14.99
N ASP A 138 10.35 3.34 15.73
CA ASP A 138 10.34 3.35 17.19
C ASP A 138 8.98 2.93 17.73
N PHE A 139 7.89 3.51 17.21
CA PHE A 139 6.54 3.16 17.64
C PHE A 139 6.13 1.74 17.24
N VAL A 140 6.46 1.30 16.02
CA VAL A 140 6.22 -0.07 15.55
C VAL A 140 6.92 -1.07 16.45
N LYS A 141 8.17 -0.79 16.84
CA LYS A 141 8.95 -1.63 17.77
C LYS A 141 8.38 -1.60 19.19
N THR A 142 8.08 -0.41 19.72
CA THR A 142 7.61 -0.20 21.09
C THR A 142 6.26 -0.87 21.34
N TYR A 143 5.34 -0.76 20.38
CA TYR A 143 3.98 -1.28 20.52
C TYR A 143 3.76 -2.61 19.78
N TYR A 144 4.79 -3.20 19.19
CA TYR A 144 4.71 -4.44 18.42
C TYR A 144 3.68 -4.39 17.27
N GLY A 145 3.54 -3.22 16.64
CA GLY A 145 2.75 -3.09 15.42
C GLY A 145 3.41 -3.82 14.24
N PHE A 146 2.64 -4.24 13.25
CA PHE A 146 3.23 -4.80 12.02
C PHE A 146 3.47 -3.74 10.94
N PHE A 147 2.73 -2.62 11.01
CA PHE A 147 2.90 -1.47 10.12
C PHE A 147 2.56 -0.18 10.85
N GLY A 148 3.22 0.90 10.45
CA GLY A 148 2.95 2.24 10.93
C GLY A 148 3.06 3.24 9.79
N LYS A 149 2.27 4.31 9.86
CA LYS A 149 2.37 5.44 8.94
C LYS A 149 2.10 6.74 9.66
N ILE A 150 2.74 7.81 9.20
CA ILE A 150 2.47 9.17 9.65
C ILE A 150 1.58 9.86 8.62
N ILE A 151 0.50 10.48 9.10
CA ILE A 151 -0.36 11.37 8.32
C ILE A 151 -0.27 12.78 8.89
N ARG A 152 -0.58 13.76 8.06
CA ARG A 152 -0.62 15.18 8.43
C ARG A 152 -2.02 15.73 8.20
N VAL A 153 -2.61 16.33 9.22
CA VAL A 153 -3.91 17.01 9.17
C VAL A 153 -3.69 18.44 9.65
N LYS A 154 -3.88 19.42 8.75
CA LYS A 154 -3.56 20.85 9.00
C LYS A 154 -2.18 21.10 9.64
N GLY A 155 -1.16 20.38 9.15
CA GLY A 155 0.21 20.49 9.66
C GLY A 155 0.49 19.62 10.89
N ILE A 156 -0.53 19.20 11.63
CA ILE A 156 -0.39 18.33 12.81
C ILE A 156 -0.11 16.90 12.36
N ARG A 157 0.93 16.28 12.94
CA ARG A 157 1.32 14.89 12.65
C ARG A 157 0.54 13.92 13.54
N TYR A 158 0.09 12.83 12.92
CA TYR A 158 -0.51 11.69 13.61
C TYR A 158 0.16 10.42 13.13
N ILE A 159 0.50 9.54 14.06
CA ILE A 159 0.90 8.17 13.74
C ILE A 159 -0.33 7.27 13.78
N ILE A 160 -0.48 6.42 12.76
CA ILE A 160 -1.42 5.31 12.73
C ILE A 160 -0.62 4.02 12.75
N LEU A 161 -0.88 3.17 13.74
CA LEU A 161 -0.30 1.84 13.89
C LEU A 161 -1.34 0.78 13.55
N TYR A 162 -0.86 -0.33 12.98
CA TYR A 162 -1.68 -1.46 12.56
C TYR A 162 -1.20 -2.75 13.23
N PHE A 163 -2.16 -3.56 13.64
CA PHE A 163 -1.95 -4.77 14.42
C PHE A 163 -2.60 -5.99 13.75
N ASN A 164 -1.97 -7.16 13.87
CA ASN A 164 -2.48 -8.38 13.23
C ASN A 164 -3.71 -8.93 13.98
N LYS A 165 -3.72 -8.78 15.31
CA LYS A 165 -4.79 -9.29 16.18
C LYS A 165 -5.34 -8.17 17.05
N GLU A 166 -6.61 -8.32 17.43
CA GLU A 166 -7.27 -7.42 18.39
C GLU A 166 -6.54 -7.40 19.74
N LEU A 167 -6.07 -8.56 20.20
CA LEU A 167 -5.32 -8.68 21.45
C LEU A 167 -4.04 -7.81 21.44
N ASP A 168 -3.32 -7.78 20.33
CA ASP A 168 -2.10 -6.97 20.18
C ASP A 168 -2.42 -5.47 20.26
N LEU A 169 -3.51 -5.05 19.60
CA LEU A 169 -4.03 -3.69 19.69
C LEU A 169 -4.37 -3.33 21.15
N MET A 170 -5.16 -4.16 21.83
CA MET A 170 -5.60 -3.88 23.21
C MET A 170 -4.41 -3.80 24.17
N ASN A 171 -3.42 -4.68 24.02
CA ASN A 171 -2.18 -4.62 24.77
C ASN A 171 -1.43 -3.30 24.53
N ALA A 172 -1.30 -2.87 23.27
CA ALA A 172 -0.65 -1.61 22.92
C ALA A 172 -1.37 -0.39 23.52
N ILE A 173 -2.71 -0.37 23.53
CA ILE A 173 -3.50 0.68 24.20
C ILE A 173 -3.18 0.71 25.70
N ASN A 174 -3.26 -0.43 26.37
CA ASN A 174 -3.00 -0.53 27.80
C ASN A 174 -1.58 -0.08 28.17
N GLU A 175 -0.56 -0.51 27.43
CA GLU A 175 0.82 -0.07 27.64
C GLU A 175 0.98 1.44 27.36
N SER A 176 0.28 1.99 26.36
CA SER A 176 0.35 3.42 26.07
C SER A 176 -0.20 4.30 27.19
N VAL A 177 -1.22 3.82 27.91
CA VAL A 177 -1.83 4.50 29.07
C VAL A 177 -0.96 4.38 30.33
N LYS A 178 -0.18 3.30 30.45
CA LYS A 178 0.83 3.19 31.53
C LYS A 178 1.99 4.17 31.33
N LEU A 179 2.42 4.34 30.08
CA LEU A 179 3.60 5.12 29.73
C LEU A 179 3.32 6.62 29.55
N ASN A 180 2.09 7.01 29.26
CA ASN A 180 1.70 8.40 29.01
C ASN A 180 0.41 8.73 29.75
N ASP A 181 0.19 10.00 30.08
CA ASP A 181 -1.14 10.45 30.53
C ASP A 181 -2.21 10.02 29.52
N ILE A 182 -3.44 9.75 30.01
CA ILE A 182 -4.57 9.25 29.21
C ILE A 182 -4.78 10.08 27.92
N ARG A 183 -4.52 11.40 27.97
CA ARG A 183 -4.64 12.29 26.80
C ARG A 183 -3.60 12.05 25.71
N HIS A 184 -2.44 11.51 26.05
CA HIS A 184 -1.30 11.28 25.16
C HIS A 184 -1.08 9.79 24.84
N GLY A 185 -2.02 8.91 25.24
CA GLY A 185 -2.01 7.49 24.89
C GLY A 185 -2.32 7.23 23.42
N LEU A 186 -2.26 5.96 23.02
CA LEU A 186 -2.81 5.49 21.75
C LEU A 186 -4.35 5.40 21.87
N TRP A 187 -5.05 5.75 20.79
CA TRP A 187 -6.50 5.72 20.71
C TRP A 187 -6.92 4.68 19.67
N ILE A 188 -7.91 3.85 19.98
CA ILE A 188 -8.48 2.91 19.02
C ILE A 188 -9.08 3.69 17.86
N LYS A 189 -8.72 3.31 16.65
CA LYS A 189 -9.23 3.92 15.42
C LYS A 189 -9.98 2.87 14.63
N LYS A 190 -11.30 3.02 14.47
CA LYS A 190 -12.09 2.18 13.55
C LYS A 190 -11.74 2.54 12.10
N GLN A 191 -12.06 1.61 11.20
CA GLN A 191 -11.73 1.75 9.79
C GLN A 191 -12.37 3.00 9.14
N SER A 192 -13.60 3.32 9.52
CA SER A 192 -14.37 4.45 8.99
C SER A 192 -14.07 5.77 9.70
N ASP A 193 -13.41 5.74 10.85
CA ASP A 193 -13.09 6.96 11.61
C ASP A 193 -12.15 7.86 10.82
N PHE A 194 -12.22 9.16 11.09
CA PHE A 194 -11.32 10.13 10.49
C PHE A 194 -10.90 11.15 11.53
N ILE A 195 -9.74 11.75 11.32
CA ILE A 195 -9.28 12.87 12.13
C ILE A 195 -9.80 14.12 11.43
N ASP A 196 -10.59 14.90 12.15
CA ASP A 196 -11.21 16.10 11.62
C ASP A 196 -10.25 17.28 11.56
N ASP A 197 -10.79 18.38 11.08
CA ASP A 197 -10.13 19.66 10.91
C ASP A 197 -9.70 20.35 12.21
N LYS A 198 -10.16 19.86 13.37
CA LYS A 198 -9.76 20.31 14.71
C LYS A 198 -8.71 19.38 15.31
N GLY A 199 -8.40 18.28 14.62
CA GLY A 199 -7.45 17.29 15.07
C GLY A 199 -8.04 16.22 16.00
N GLU A 200 -9.38 16.17 16.09
CA GLU A 200 -10.12 15.22 16.92
C GLU A 200 -10.48 13.97 16.11
N LEU A 201 -10.43 12.80 16.77
CA LEU A 201 -10.86 11.55 16.16
C LEU A 201 -12.39 11.49 16.17
N GLN A 202 -12.99 11.47 14.98
CA GLN A 202 -14.44 11.38 14.81
C GLN A 202 -14.84 9.99 14.31
N GLU A 203 -15.88 9.43 14.93
CA GLU A 203 -16.56 8.25 14.41
C GLU A 203 -17.43 8.64 13.21
N PHE A 204 -17.25 7.94 12.09
CA PHE A 204 -18.13 8.13 10.95
C PHE A 204 -19.49 7.49 11.22
N ILE A 205 -20.46 8.30 11.65
CA ILE A 205 -21.85 7.88 11.80
C ILE A 205 -22.53 7.98 10.43
N GLY A 206 -22.33 6.97 9.58
CA GLY A 206 -23.05 6.85 8.32
C GLY A 206 -24.54 6.58 8.59
N GLY A 207 -25.43 7.49 8.22
CA GLY A 207 -26.87 7.23 8.25
C GLY A 207 -27.25 5.99 7.42
N PRO A 208 -28.35 5.29 7.76
CA PRO A 208 -28.68 3.95 7.23
C PRO A 208 -28.81 3.87 5.69
N ASN A 209 -28.97 5.02 5.02
CA ASN A 209 -29.17 5.08 3.57
C ASN A 209 -27.89 5.08 2.72
N TYR A 210 -26.68 5.17 3.31
CA TYR A 210 -25.44 5.10 2.53
C TYR A 210 -24.94 3.66 2.27
N GLN A 211 -25.36 2.69 3.09
CA GLN A 211 -24.99 1.28 2.90
C GLN A 211 -25.59 0.65 1.63
N ASN A 212 -26.63 1.25 1.03
CA ASN A 212 -27.28 0.71 -0.17
C ASN A 212 -26.89 1.39 -1.49
N LYS A 213 -26.18 2.54 -1.46
CA LYS A 213 -25.77 3.26 -2.69
C LYS A 213 -24.30 3.04 -3.08
N ALA A 214 -23.41 2.78 -2.11
CA ALA A 214 -22.02 2.40 -2.42
C ALA A 214 -21.92 0.93 -2.89
N SER A 215 -22.75 0.05 -2.33
CA SER A 215 -22.72 -1.40 -2.53
C SER A 215 -23.30 -1.89 -3.87
N ARG A 216 -23.80 -0.98 -4.72
CA ARG A 216 -24.46 -1.35 -5.99
C ARG A 216 -23.83 -0.78 -7.26
N SER A 217 -22.87 0.15 -7.17
CA SER A 217 -22.24 0.72 -8.37
C SER A 217 -20.71 0.61 -8.41
N ASN A 218 -20.02 0.67 -7.26
CA ASN A 218 -18.55 0.67 -7.24
C ASN A 218 -17.93 -0.68 -6.88
N ASP A 219 -18.62 -1.53 -6.12
CA ASP A 219 -18.12 -2.87 -5.76
C ASP A 219 -18.08 -3.78 -7.00
N VAL A 220 -19.12 -3.73 -7.83
CA VAL A 220 -19.19 -4.45 -9.12
C VAL A 220 -18.14 -3.90 -10.09
N GLN A 221 -17.97 -2.57 -10.20
CA GLN A 221 -16.99 -2.03 -11.14
C GLN A 221 -15.54 -2.37 -10.74
N MET A 222 -15.19 -2.41 -9.45
CA MET A 222 -13.86 -2.87 -9.02
C MET A 222 -13.65 -4.37 -9.24
N GLU A 223 -14.68 -5.20 -9.11
CA GLU A 223 -14.60 -6.65 -9.28
C GLU A 223 -14.50 -7.05 -10.77
N TRP A 224 -15.24 -6.37 -11.66
CA TRP A 224 -15.15 -6.57 -13.11
C TRP A 224 -13.83 -6.06 -13.71
N GLU A 225 -13.31 -4.90 -13.26
CA GLU A 225 -12.01 -4.37 -13.72
C GLU A 225 -10.80 -5.18 -13.18
N GLN A 226 -10.98 -5.96 -12.12
CA GLN A 226 -9.95 -6.87 -11.58
C GLN A 226 -9.89 -8.21 -12.33
N GLN A 227 -11.02 -8.70 -12.85
CA GLN A 227 -11.12 -9.97 -13.58
C GLN A 227 -10.85 -9.83 -15.10
N SER A 228 -10.99 -8.64 -15.68
CA SER A 228 -10.79 -8.42 -17.12
C SER A 228 -9.33 -8.46 -17.58
N GLY A 229 -8.39 -8.88 -16.72
CA GLY A 229 -6.97 -9.03 -17.03
C GLY A 229 -6.51 -10.48 -17.18
N THR A 230 -7.42 -11.45 -17.32
CA THR A 230 -7.04 -12.83 -17.60
C THR A 230 -6.53 -12.92 -19.05
N SER A 231 -5.20 -12.92 -19.20
CA SER A 231 -4.49 -13.28 -20.42
C SER A 231 -4.98 -14.63 -20.93
N THR A 232 -5.95 -14.62 -21.83
CA THR A 232 -6.32 -15.79 -22.62
C THR A 232 -5.45 -15.79 -23.87
N HIS A 233 -4.33 -16.50 -23.78
CA HIS A 233 -3.67 -17.06 -24.96
C HIS A 233 -4.67 -17.95 -25.69
N PHE A 234 -5.33 -17.43 -26.72
CA PHE A 234 -5.91 -18.26 -27.77
C PHE A 234 -5.48 -17.70 -29.12
N ALA A 235 -4.64 -18.49 -29.79
CA ALA A 235 -4.27 -18.29 -31.17
C ALA A 235 -5.54 -18.23 -32.03
N SER A 236 -5.76 -17.11 -32.70
CA SER A 236 -6.73 -17.03 -33.79
C SER A 236 -5.96 -17.22 -35.09
N SER A 237 -6.21 -18.36 -35.74
CA SER A 237 -5.71 -18.64 -37.08
C SER A 237 -6.31 -17.63 -38.06
N ARG A 238 -5.44 -17.20 -38.99
CA ARG A 238 -5.78 -16.30 -40.09
C ARG A 238 -6.94 -16.88 -40.91
N ILE A 239 -8.03 -16.13 -41.03
CA ILE A 239 -8.95 -16.25 -42.15
C ILE A 239 -9.12 -14.88 -42.80
N HIS A 240 -8.59 -14.79 -44.02
CA HIS A 240 -8.82 -13.74 -45.00
C HIS A 240 -10.32 -13.62 -45.32
N LYS A 241 -10.89 -12.41 -45.24
CA LYS A 241 -12.00 -11.98 -46.11
C LYS A 241 -11.85 -10.50 -46.46
N GLN A 242 -11.55 -10.25 -47.73
CA GLN A 242 -11.70 -8.97 -48.43
C GLN A 242 -13.17 -8.58 -48.53
N TRP A 243 -13.53 -7.31 -48.30
CA TRP A 243 -14.62 -6.53 -48.93
C TRP A 243 -14.30 -5.05 -48.58
N LYS A 244 -14.26 -4.02 -49.44
CA LYS A 244 -14.59 -3.76 -50.85
C LYS A 244 -13.48 -2.88 -51.43
#